data_AF-A0A5Q2VA62-F1
#
_entry.id   AF-A0A5Q2VA62-F1
#
_cell.length_a   1.000
_cell.length_b   1.000
_cell.length_c   1.000
_cell.angle_alpha   90.00
_cell.angle_beta   90.00
_cell.angle_gamma   90.00
#
_symmetry.space_group_name_H-M   'P 1'
#
loop_
_entity.id
_entity.type
_entity.pdbx_description
1 polymer ?
#
loop_
_entity_poly.entity_id
_entity_poly.type
_entity_poly.pdbx_seq_one_letter_code
_entity_poly.pdbx_strand_id
1 'polypeptide(L)'
;MNNTMPNVKESTKPVLVDRDKLSKAQRLIKSDTSSWMWKLSMHLVKQAYDIECQEPLPEIGERNGNYVCTYVNVETGEYAFIRDRSLLNHSVKVCQHYAKHGMFAVGGGK
;
A
#
# COMPACT_ATOMS: atom_id res chain seq x y z
N MET A 1 8.19 26.45 -60.84
CA MET A 1 8.90 26.46 -59.53
C MET A 1 7.99 25.75 -58.54
N ASN A 2 8.35 24.53 -58.12
CA ASN A 2 7.54 23.73 -57.20
C ASN A 2 8.13 23.87 -55.80
N ASN A 3 7.47 24.63 -54.93
CA ASN A 3 7.84 24.78 -53.53
C ASN A 3 7.30 23.57 -52.76
N THR A 4 8.09 22.50 -52.68
CA THR A 4 7.83 21.38 -51.76
C THR A 4 8.07 21.87 -50.34
N MET A 5 7.00 22.18 -49.61
CA MET A 5 7.05 22.40 -48.16
C MET A 5 7.64 21.14 -47.49
N PRO A 6 8.65 21.28 -46.61
CA PRO A 6 9.15 20.13 -45.87
C PRO A 6 8.04 19.62 -44.95
N ASN A 7 7.87 18.31 -45.00
CA ASN A 7 6.86 17.53 -44.30
C ASN A 7 6.82 17.88 -42.80
N VAL A 8 5.61 17.87 -42.24
CA VAL A 8 5.23 18.16 -40.86
C VAL A 8 6.34 17.79 -39.87
N LYS A 9 6.88 18.79 -39.14
CA LYS A 9 7.69 18.52 -37.94
C LYS A 9 6.81 17.77 -36.95
N GLU A 10 6.96 16.45 -36.87
CA GLU A 10 6.40 15.67 -35.78
C GLU A 10 6.98 16.21 -34.48
N SER A 11 6.16 16.95 -33.73
CA SER A 11 6.48 17.38 -32.38
C SER A 11 6.40 16.16 -31.48
N THR A 12 7.51 15.43 -31.36
CA THR A 12 7.69 14.41 -30.33
C THR A 12 7.79 15.17 -29.00
N LYS A 13 6.64 15.49 -28.40
CA LYS A 13 6.61 16.09 -27.06
C LYS A 13 7.36 15.14 -26.13
N PRO A 14 8.42 15.58 -25.44
CA PRO A 14 9.10 14.72 -24.48
C PRO A 14 8.08 14.31 -23.41
N VAL A 15 7.96 13.00 -23.19
CA VAL A 15 7.11 12.46 -22.14
C VAL A 15 7.85 12.68 -20.82
N LEU A 16 7.48 13.74 -20.10
CA LEU A 16 8.09 14.10 -18.82
C LEU A 16 7.54 13.29 -17.63
N VAL A 17 6.46 12.54 -17.85
CA VAL A 17 5.76 11.81 -16.80
C VAL A 17 5.07 10.57 -17.37
N ASP A 18 5.23 9.45 -16.67
CA ASP A 18 4.45 8.24 -16.89
C ASP A 18 3.00 8.48 -16.41
N ARG A 19 2.10 8.68 -17.38
CA ARG A 19 0.69 9.00 -17.12
C ARG A 19 -0.06 7.86 -16.44
N ASP A 20 0.33 6.61 -16.67
CA ASP A 20 -0.37 5.45 -16.14
C ASP A 20 -0.07 5.30 -14.64
N LYS A 21 1.20 5.45 -14.26
CA LYS A 21 1.60 5.49 -12.84
C LYS A 21 0.95 6.66 -12.11
N LEU A 22 0.93 7.85 -12.71
CA LEU A 22 0.30 9.03 -12.12
C LEU A 22 -1.22 8.83 -11.95
N SER A 23 -1.90 8.28 -12.96
CA SER A 23 -3.34 7.97 -12.87
C SER A 23 -3.62 6.93 -11.78
N LYS A 24 -2.77 5.91 -11.66
CA LYS A 24 -2.88 4.89 -10.61
C LYS A 24 -2.72 5.50 -9.21
N ALA A 25 -1.73 6.37 -9.01
CA ALA A 25 -1.53 7.08 -7.74
C ALA A 25 -2.77 7.92 -7.36
N GLN A 26 -3.29 8.70 -8.30
CA GLN A 26 -4.49 9.51 -8.09
C GLN A 26 -5.74 8.68 -7.76
N ARG A 27 -5.87 7.48 -8.33
CA ARG A 27 -6.99 6.57 -8.00
C ARG A 27 -6.85 6.01 -6.59
N LEU A 28 -5.65 5.59 -6.20
CA LEU A 28 -5.39 5.01 -4.87
C LEU A 28 -5.80 5.97 -3.75
N ILE A 29 -5.34 7.23 -3.81
CA ILE A 29 -5.65 8.18 -2.75
C ILE A 29 -7.12 8.61 -2.71
N LYS A 30 -7.82 8.53 -3.86
CA LYS A 30 -9.28 8.77 -3.91
C LYS A 30 -10.08 7.62 -3.31
N SER A 31 -9.56 6.40 -3.37
CA SER A 31 -10.27 5.22 -2.87
C SER A 31 -10.20 5.05 -1.35
N ASP A 32 -9.07 5.41 -0.74
CA ASP A 32 -8.81 5.20 0.68
C ASP A 32 -7.77 6.24 1.13
N THR A 33 -8.11 6.99 2.18
CA THR A 33 -7.27 8.07 2.75
C THR A 33 -6.40 7.58 3.90
N SER A 34 -6.20 6.26 4.03
CA SER A 34 -5.28 5.69 5.02
C SER A 34 -3.84 6.13 4.78
N SER A 35 -3.07 6.19 5.86
CA SER A 35 -1.63 6.50 5.83
C SER A 35 -0.85 5.60 4.85
N TRP A 36 -1.17 4.31 4.82
CA TRP A 36 -0.55 3.36 3.91
C TRP A 36 -0.83 3.69 2.43
N MET A 37 -2.09 4.00 2.09
CA MET A 37 -2.45 4.39 0.72
C MET A 37 -1.78 5.70 0.30
N TRP A 38 -1.60 6.64 1.23
CA TRP A 38 -0.82 7.85 0.98
C TRP A 38 0.65 7.54 0.66
N LYS A 39 1.31 6.70 1.47
CA LYS A 39 2.71 6.27 1.24
C LYS A 39 2.86 5.62 -0.13
N LEU A 40 1.97 4.70 -0.48
CA LEU A 40 1.97 3.99 -1.77
C LEU A 40 1.71 4.95 -2.94
N SER A 41 0.75 5.86 -2.80
CA SER A 41 0.45 6.89 -3.79
C SER A 41 1.66 7.78 -4.04
N MET A 42 2.33 8.25 -2.99
CA MET A 42 3.53 9.09 -3.13
C MET A 42 4.69 8.36 -3.78
N HIS A 43 4.87 7.06 -3.49
CA HIS A 43 5.87 6.24 -4.16
C HIS A 43 5.59 6.13 -5.67
N LEU A 44 4.34 5.86 -6.07
CA LEU A 44 3.95 5.81 -7.48
C LEU A 44 4.09 7.16 -8.19
N VAL A 45 3.81 8.27 -7.52
CA VAL A 45 4.07 9.60 -8.07
C VAL A 45 5.55 9.78 -8.35
N LYS A 46 6.44 9.44 -7.39
CA LYS A 46 7.89 9.54 -7.61
C LYS A 46 8.34 8.67 -8.79
N GLN A 47 7.87 7.43 -8.88
CA GLN A 47 8.14 6.55 -10.02
C GLN A 47 7.57 7.06 -11.35
N ALA A 48 6.52 7.88 -11.33
CA ALA A 48 5.95 8.48 -12.53
C ALA A 48 6.85 9.57 -13.12
N TYR A 49 7.68 10.21 -12.29
CA TYR A 49 8.65 11.22 -12.68
C TYR A 49 10.08 10.67 -12.77
N ASP A 50 10.23 9.34 -12.83
CA ASP A 50 11.53 8.65 -12.84
C ASP A 50 12.45 9.04 -11.66
N ILE A 51 11.86 9.38 -10.50
CA ILE A 51 12.60 9.63 -9.27
C ILE A 51 12.86 8.30 -8.57
N GLU A 52 14.13 7.91 -8.46
CA GLU A 52 14.54 6.74 -7.69
C GLU A 52 14.12 6.89 -6.22
N CYS A 53 13.37 5.92 -5.73
CA CYS A 53 12.95 5.86 -4.34
C CYS A 53 12.71 4.42 -3.91
N GLN A 54 12.97 4.14 -2.63
CA GLN A 54 12.68 2.84 -2.04
C GLN A 54 11.17 2.63 -1.93
N GLU A 55 10.75 1.37 -2.08
CA GLU A 55 9.36 0.99 -1.84
C GLU A 55 9.01 1.24 -0.36
N PRO A 56 7.88 1.91 -0.06
CA PRO A 56 7.49 2.15 1.31
C PRO A 56 7.08 0.84 1.97
N LEU A 57 7.40 0.72 3.26
CA LEU A 57 6.85 -0.34 4.11
C LEU A 57 5.67 0.20 4.93
N PRO A 58 4.63 -0.62 5.17
CA PRO A 58 3.55 -0.23 6.05
C PRO A 58 4.03 -0.21 7.50
N GLU A 59 3.32 0.52 8.35
CA GLU A 59 3.45 0.41 9.81
C GLU A 59 2.47 -0.64 10.35
N ILE A 60 2.83 -1.30 11.45
CA ILE A 60 1.93 -2.22 12.14
C ILE A 60 0.69 -1.45 12.60
N GLY A 61 -0.50 -1.96 12.28
CA GLY A 61 -1.78 -1.30 12.54
C GLY A 61 -2.30 -0.44 11.40
N GLU A 62 -1.49 -0.15 10.37
CA GLU A 62 -2.00 0.54 9.18
C GLU A 62 -3.06 -0.30 8.45
N ARG A 63 -3.99 0.39 7.79
CA ARG A 63 -5.10 -0.23 7.08
C ARG A 63 -4.91 -0.20 5.59
N ASN A 64 -5.42 -1.23 4.94
CA ASN A 64 -5.59 -1.33 3.49
C ASN A 64 -7.02 -1.83 3.25
N GLY A 65 -7.97 -0.90 3.16
CA GLY A 65 -9.40 -1.24 3.20
C GLY A 65 -9.77 -2.07 4.45
N ASN A 66 -10.24 -3.30 4.23
CA ASN A 66 -10.68 -4.22 5.29
C ASN A 66 -9.55 -5.09 5.88
N TYR A 67 -8.30 -4.74 5.61
CA TYR A 67 -7.13 -5.44 6.12
C TYR A 67 -6.31 -4.53 7.01
N VAL A 68 -5.68 -5.12 8.02
CA VAL A 68 -4.79 -4.46 8.97
C VAL A 68 -3.41 -5.08 8.86
N CYS A 69 -2.38 -4.24 8.79
CA CYS A 69 -0.99 -4.68 8.83
C CYS A 69 -0.69 -5.24 10.21
N THR A 70 -0.20 -6.48 10.27
CA THR A 70 0.08 -7.19 11.54
C THR A 70 1.54 -7.61 11.66
N TYR A 71 2.30 -7.53 10.57
CA TYR A 71 3.68 -7.95 10.50
C TYR A 71 4.42 -7.10 9.49
N VAL A 72 5.63 -6.67 9.85
CA VAL A 72 6.58 -5.95 9.00
C VAL A 72 7.98 -6.37 9.40
N ASN A 73 8.78 -6.78 8.43
CA ASN A 73 10.21 -7.04 8.55
C ASN A 73 10.95 -5.99 7.72
N VAL A 74 11.66 -5.09 8.40
CA VAL A 74 12.35 -3.98 7.76
C VAL A 74 13.63 -4.45 7.04
N GLU A 75 14.25 -5.54 7.51
CA GLU A 75 15.47 -6.07 6.92
C GLU A 75 15.19 -6.81 5.60
N THR A 76 14.11 -7.59 5.55
CA THR A 76 13.73 -8.36 4.35
C THR A 76 12.74 -7.61 3.44
N GLY A 77 12.07 -6.59 3.96
CA GLY A 77 10.98 -5.87 3.27
C GLY A 77 9.65 -6.62 3.27
N GLU A 78 9.54 -7.76 3.97
CA GLU A 78 8.33 -8.57 4.02
C GLU A 78 7.29 -7.94 4.96
N TYR A 79 6.02 -7.93 4.55
CA TYR A 79 4.92 -7.47 5.39
C TYR A 79 3.65 -8.28 5.14
N ALA A 80 2.75 -8.32 6.13
CA ALA A 80 1.50 -9.07 6.02
C ALA A 80 0.28 -8.29 6.53
N PHE A 81 -0.76 -8.32 5.70
CA PHE A 81 -2.07 -7.76 5.98
C PHE A 81 -3.07 -8.88 6.27
N ILE A 82 -3.73 -8.80 7.42
CA ILE A 82 -4.79 -9.75 7.82
C ILE A 82 -6.14 -9.06 7.75
N ARG A 83 -7.16 -9.77 7.29
CA ARG A 83 -8.52 -9.25 7.20
C ARG A 83 -9.03 -8.94 8.60
N ASP A 84 -9.56 -7.74 8.82
CA ASP A 84 -10.00 -7.26 10.14
C ASP A 84 -11.03 -8.19 10.80
N ARG A 85 -11.98 -8.70 9.99
CA ARG A 85 -12.97 -9.69 10.46
C ARG A 85 -12.32 -10.98 10.98
N SER A 86 -11.18 -11.39 10.44
CA SER A 86 -10.46 -12.57 10.93
C SER A 86 -9.84 -12.31 12.32
N LEU A 87 -9.36 -11.10 12.57
CA LEU A 87 -8.86 -10.68 13.89
C LEU A 87 -10.00 -10.64 14.93
N LEU A 88 -11.14 -10.06 14.56
CA LEU A 88 -12.37 -10.07 15.37
C LEU A 88 -12.85 -11.49 15.67
N ASN A 89 -12.86 -12.38 14.68
CA ASN A 89 -13.25 -13.76 14.90
C ASN A 89 -12.27 -14.49 15.84
N HIS A 90 -10.97 -14.20 15.74
CA HIS A 90 -9.98 -14.75 16.65
C HIS A 90 -10.22 -14.25 18.09
N SER A 91 -10.38 -12.94 18.29
CA SER A 91 -10.64 -12.38 19.63
C SER A 91 -11.93 -12.92 20.24
N VAL A 92 -13.01 -13.05 19.45
CA VAL A 92 -14.27 -13.68 19.90
C VAL A 92 -14.06 -15.12 20.34
N LYS A 93 -13.31 -15.93 19.57
CA LYS A 93 -13.00 -17.32 19.94
C LYS A 93 -12.20 -17.39 21.25
N VAL A 94 -11.22 -16.51 21.43
CA VAL A 94 -10.43 -16.41 22.67
C VAL A 94 -11.34 -16.05 23.86
N CYS A 95 -12.20 -15.03 23.72
CA CYS A 95 -13.15 -14.66 24.77
C CYS A 95 -14.15 -15.79 25.08
N GLN A 96 -14.66 -16.50 24.08
CA GLN A 96 -15.53 -17.67 24.27
C GLN A 96 -14.81 -18.81 24.98
N HIS A 97 -13.53 -19.03 24.68
CA HIS A 97 -12.71 -20.01 25.38
C HIS A 97 -12.57 -19.62 26.86
N TYR A 98 -12.22 -18.37 27.16
CA TYR A 98 -12.15 -17.87 28.54
C TYR A 98 -13.49 -17.94 29.27
N ALA A 99 -14.60 -17.64 28.59
CA ALA A 99 -15.94 -17.74 29.19
C ALA A 99 -16.33 -19.19 29.54
N LYS A 100 -15.87 -20.17 28.76
CA LYS A 100 -16.19 -21.60 28.97
C LYS A 100 -15.24 -22.30 29.94
N HIS A 101 -13.96 -21.92 29.95
CA HIS A 101 -12.91 -22.65 30.67
C HIS A 101 -12.25 -21.83 31.80
N GLY A 102 -12.65 -20.58 31.99
CA GLY A 102 -11.99 -19.65 32.91
C GLY A 102 -10.71 -19.05 32.30
N MET A 103 -10.16 -18.02 32.95
CA MET A 103 -8.84 -17.48 32.61
C MET A 103 -7.77 -18.44 33.11
N PHE A 104 -7.02 -19.09 32.23
CA PHE A 104 -5.75 -19.68 32.64
C PHE A 104 -4.78 -18.53 32.88
N ALA A 105 -4.51 -18.21 34.15
CA ALA A 105 -3.29 -17.51 34.48
C ALA A 105 -2.15 -18.40 33.95
N VAL A 106 -1.42 -17.92 32.95
CA VAL A 106 -0.14 -18.51 32.59
C VAL A 106 0.73 -18.29 33.82
N GLY A 107 0.72 -19.27 34.72
CA GLY A 107 1.63 -19.31 35.85
C GLY A 107 3.03 -19.28 35.27
N GLY A 108 3.72 -18.16 35.47
CA GLY A 108 5.14 -18.03 35.22
C GLY A 108 5.87 -19.03 36.10
N GLY A 109 6.15 -20.19 35.55
CA GLY A 109 7.02 -21.20 36.15
C GLY A 109 8.40 -21.12 35.50
N LYS A 110 9.27 -20.29 36.06
CA LYS A 110 10.53 -20.67 36.73
C LYS A 110 11.21 -19.44 37.28
#